data_AF-A0A7R9KTE6-F1
#
_entry.id   AF-A0A7R9KTE6-F1
#
_cell.length_a   1.000
_cell.length_b   1.000
_cell.length_c   1.000
_cell.angle_alpha   90.00
_cell.angle_beta   90.00
_cell.angle_gamma   90.00
#
_symmetry.space_group_name_H-M   'P 1'
#
loop_
_entity.id
_entity.type
_entity.pdbx_description
1 polymer ?
#
loop_
_entity_poly.entity_id
_entity_poly.type
_entity_poly.pdbx_seq_one_letter_code
_entity_poly.pdbx_strand_id
1 'polypeptide(L)'
;TFQSKRPLNAKKKTKGPKIGLQLTAKERKRVFALGRNDVKYETFERINHLWHKYVDSLMNEIKSKSDELKLIRADFHGSYFIVTAAKNPTLIGVKGFVVNETKNTFKIVNKENRLLTVPKDGTVFAFEHKQKIFKLNGYNLKMSSHHRSKTKPKLKMNEILIDM
;
A
#
# COMPACT_ATOMS: atom_id res chain seq x y z
N THR A 1 -33.87 46.12 -22.41
CA THR A 1 -32.89 45.82 -23.49
C THR A 1 -31.64 45.19 -22.88
N PHE A 2 -31.56 43.86 -22.85
CA PHE A 2 -30.41 43.13 -22.30
C PHE A 2 -29.34 42.95 -23.37
N GLN A 3 -28.13 43.51 -23.16
CA GLN A 3 -26.94 43.17 -23.95
C GLN A 3 -26.02 42.28 -23.10
N SER A 4 -25.97 40.98 -23.41
CA SER A 4 -24.91 40.10 -22.92
C SER A 4 -23.67 40.26 -23.82
N LYS A 5 -22.58 40.81 -23.28
CA LYS A 5 -21.26 40.77 -23.94
C LYS A 5 -20.77 39.33 -23.99
N ARG A 6 -20.59 38.77 -25.20
CA ARG A 6 -19.94 37.46 -25.41
C ARG A 6 -18.46 37.55 -25.01
N PRO A 7 -17.91 36.66 -24.18
CA PRO A 7 -16.47 36.60 -23.98
C PRO A 7 -15.78 36.09 -25.25
N LEU A 8 -14.65 36.73 -25.56
CA LEU A 8 -13.80 36.47 -26.72
C LEU A 8 -13.26 35.03 -26.72
N ASN A 9 -13.25 34.46 -27.93
CA ASN A 9 -12.80 33.12 -28.28
C ASN A 9 -11.35 32.86 -27.82
N ALA A 10 -11.17 32.10 -26.74
CA ALA A 10 -9.86 31.67 -26.26
C ALA A 10 -9.28 30.62 -27.24
N LYS A 11 -8.27 31.03 -28.03
CA LYS A 11 -7.53 30.14 -28.94
C LYS A 11 -7.03 28.90 -28.18
N LYS A 12 -7.55 27.71 -28.52
CA LYS A 12 -7.04 26.42 -28.04
C LYS A 12 -5.58 26.29 -28.49
N LYS A 13 -4.64 26.34 -27.55
CA LYS A 13 -3.23 26.00 -27.80
C LYS A 13 -3.15 24.55 -28.30
N THR A 14 -2.72 24.35 -29.54
CA THR A 14 -2.46 23.03 -30.11
C THR A 14 -1.30 22.41 -29.34
N LYS A 15 -1.56 21.29 -28.64
CA LYS A 15 -0.50 20.54 -27.96
C LYS A 15 0.29 19.78 -29.03
N GLY A 16 1.61 19.97 -29.07
CA GLY A 16 2.51 19.26 -29.98
C GLY A 16 2.46 17.73 -29.84
N PRO A 17 3.16 16.98 -30.72
CA PRO A 17 3.04 15.54 -30.79
C PRO A 17 3.47 14.91 -29.46
N LYS A 18 2.57 14.16 -28.82
CA LYS A 18 2.88 13.42 -27.60
C LYS A 18 3.75 12.23 -27.99
N ILE A 19 5.02 12.26 -27.61
CA ILE A 19 5.91 11.10 -27.65
C ILE A 19 5.24 9.97 -26.85
N GLY A 20 4.88 8.87 -27.51
CA GLY A 20 3.98 7.81 -27.04
C GLY A 20 4.55 6.88 -25.95
N LEU A 21 5.33 7.39 -25.01
CA LEU A 21 6.02 6.57 -23.99
C LEU A 21 5.24 6.39 -22.69
N GLN A 22 4.09 7.05 -22.51
CA GLN A 22 3.30 6.96 -21.28
C GLN A 22 1.93 6.34 -21.54
N LEU A 23 1.68 5.20 -20.91
CA LEU A 23 0.37 4.56 -20.87
C LEU A 23 -0.69 5.54 -20.38
N THR A 24 -1.87 5.53 -20.99
CA THR A 24 -3.05 6.23 -20.51
C THR A 24 -3.48 5.69 -19.13
N ALA A 25 -4.29 6.45 -18.40
CA ALA A 25 -4.80 5.99 -17.10
C ALA A 25 -5.56 4.65 -17.20
N LYS A 26 -6.32 4.44 -18.29
CA LYS A 26 -7.07 3.20 -18.54
C LYS A 26 -6.13 2.02 -18.81
N GLU A 27 -5.04 2.24 -19.54
CA GLU A 27 -4.02 1.20 -19.79
C GLU A 27 -3.24 0.87 -18.52
N ARG A 28 -2.80 1.87 -17.75
CA ARG A 28 -2.14 1.63 -16.45
C ARG A 28 -3.00 0.82 -15.50
N LYS A 29 -4.32 1.07 -15.46
CA LYS A 29 -5.26 0.30 -14.64
C LYS A 29 -5.34 -1.17 -15.09
N ARG A 30 -5.26 -1.44 -16.40
CA ARG A 30 -5.32 -2.80 -16.94
C ARG A 30 -4.09 -3.63 -16.56
N VAL A 31 -2.90 -3.02 -16.45
CA VAL A 31 -1.68 -3.72 -16.01
C VAL A 31 -1.83 -4.34 -14.61
N PHE A 32 -2.61 -3.69 -13.72
CA PHE A 32 -2.84 -4.18 -12.35
C PHE A 32 -4.20 -4.86 -12.16
N ALA A 33 -4.89 -5.18 -13.25
CA ALA A 33 -6.14 -5.93 -13.20
C ALA A 33 -5.81 -7.42 -13.01
N LEU A 34 -5.81 -7.85 -11.76
CA LEU A 34 -5.66 -9.27 -11.41
C LEU A 34 -7.00 -9.97 -11.63
N GLY A 35 -7.01 -11.07 -12.39
CA GLY A 35 -8.16 -11.95 -12.52
C GLY A 35 -8.43 -12.67 -11.21
N ARG A 36 -9.69 -13.04 -10.95
CA ARG A 36 -10.08 -13.75 -9.71
C ARG A 36 -9.39 -15.10 -9.56
N ASN A 37 -9.01 -15.74 -10.67
CA ASN A 37 -8.38 -17.06 -10.68
C ASN A 37 -6.86 -17.02 -10.62
N ASP A 38 -6.25 -15.84 -10.82
CA ASP A 38 -4.80 -15.69 -10.96
C ASP A 38 -4.09 -15.59 -9.60
N VAL A 39 -4.84 -15.38 -8.53
CA VAL A 39 -4.32 -15.09 -7.19
C VAL A 39 -4.69 -16.21 -6.23
N LYS A 40 -3.77 -17.17 -6.06
CA LYS A 40 -3.94 -18.29 -5.12
C LYS A 40 -3.24 -17.99 -3.80
N TYR A 41 -3.91 -18.26 -2.69
CA TYR A 41 -3.39 -18.09 -1.34
C TYR A 41 -2.08 -18.87 -1.13
N GLU A 42 -2.01 -20.12 -1.59
CA GLU A 42 -0.84 -20.99 -1.47
C GLU A 42 0.42 -20.40 -2.12
N THR A 43 0.27 -19.69 -3.25
CA THR A 43 1.40 -19.03 -3.90
C THR A 43 2.00 -17.96 -2.99
N PHE A 44 1.16 -17.20 -2.30
CA PHE A 44 1.61 -16.15 -1.38
C PHE A 44 2.17 -16.68 -0.07
N GLU A 45 1.79 -17.90 0.34
CA GLU A 45 2.41 -18.57 1.48
C GLU A 45 3.90 -18.84 1.22
N ARG A 46 4.26 -19.26 0.01
CA ARG A 46 5.66 -19.43 -0.42
C ARG A 46 6.39 -18.09 -0.48
N ILE A 47 5.74 -17.04 -0.97
CA ILE A 47 6.31 -15.68 -1.01
C ILE A 47 6.54 -15.16 0.42
N ASN A 48 5.63 -15.43 1.35
CA ASN A 48 5.74 -15.00 2.74
C ASN A 48 6.99 -15.59 3.43
N HIS A 49 7.39 -16.82 3.08
CA HIS A 49 8.64 -17.38 3.56
C HIS A 49 9.86 -16.55 3.13
N LEU A 50 9.88 -16.07 1.88
CA LEU A 50 10.93 -15.16 1.40
C LEU A 50 10.84 -13.78 2.09
N TRP A 51 9.61 -13.28 2.29
CA TRP A 51 9.38 -12.02 2.98
C TRP A 51 9.92 -12.04 4.42
N HIS A 52 9.78 -13.15 5.15
CA HIS A 52 10.37 -13.28 6.47
C HIS A 52 11.90 -13.20 6.47
N LYS A 53 12.59 -13.78 5.47
CA LYS A 53 14.05 -13.64 5.33
C LYS A 53 14.48 -12.19 5.07
N TYR A 54 13.69 -11.47 4.28
CA TYR A 54 13.88 -10.03 4.08
C TYR A 54 13.69 -9.26 5.39
N VAL A 55 12.62 -9.53 6.13
CA VAL A 55 12.38 -8.88 7.44
C VAL A 55 13.49 -9.23 8.43
N ASP A 56 14.01 -10.46 8.43
CA ASP A 56 15.16 -10.84 9.26
C ASP A 56 16.36 -9.92 9.02
N SER A 57 16.72 -9.70 7.74
CA SER A 57 17.80 -8.77 7.40
C SER A 57 17.51 -7.34 7.85
N LEU A 58 16.25 -6.88 7.72
CA LEU A 58 15.85 -5.55 8.13
C LEU A 58 15.91 -5.38 9.65
N MET A 59 15.46 -6.37 10.41
CA MET A 59 15.47 -6.35 11.87
C MET A 59 16.88 -6.30 12.44
N ASN A 60 17.85 -6.97 11.80
CA ASN A 60 19.25 -6.89 12.20
C ASN A 60 19.83 -5.48 12.04
N GLU A 61 19.25 -4.64 11.18
CA GLU A 61 19.63 -3.25 11.01
C GLU A 61 18.91 -2.27 11.95
N ILE A 62 17.86 -2.71 12.65
CA ILE A 62 17.09 -1.89 13.59
C ILE A 62 17.69 -2.10 14.97
N LYS A 63 18.55 -1.16 15.39
CA LYS A 63 19.23 -1.22 16.71
C LYS A 63 18.68 -0.19 17.70
N SER A 64 18.11 0.89 17.18
CA SER A 64 17.59 2.01 17.97
C SER A 64 16.13 2.28 17.64
N LYS A 65 15.43 2.97 18.55
CA LYS A 65 14.05 3.44 18.31
C LYS A 65 13.95 4.28 17.03
N SER A 66 14.96 5.12 16.74
CA SER A 66 15.05 5.89 15.49
C SER A 66 15.05 5.03 14.23
N ASP A 67 15.57 3.81 14.30
CA ASP A 67 15.62 2.88 13.18
C ASP A 67 14.29 2.19 12.90
N GLU A 68 13.30 2.24 13.80
CA GLU A 68 11.96 1.69 13.57
C GLU A 68 11.27 2.31 12.35
N LEU A 69 11.65 3.54 11.98
CA LEU A 69 11.25 4.20 10.74
C LEU A 69 11.64 3.42 9.48
N LYS A 70 12.66 2.55 9.55
CA LYS A 70 13.03 1.65 8.45
C LYS A 70 11.93 0.64 8.18
N LEU A 71 11.22 0.17 9.20
CA LEU A 71 10.09 -0.74 9.03
C LEU A 71 8.96 -0.08 8.24
N ILE A 72 8.68 1.20 8.51
CA ILE A 72 7.73 1.97 7.71
C ILE A 72 8.17 1.97 6.24
N ARG A 73 9.46 2.06 5.95
CA ARG A 73 9.99 2.08 4.58
C ARG A 73 10.09 0.73 3.90
N ALA A 74 9.86 -0.35 4.63
CA ALA A 74 9.96 -1.70 4.12
C ALA A 74 8.98 -1.99 2.99
N ASP A 75 9.25 -3.05 2.23
CA ASP A 75 8.27 -3.63 1.32
C ASP A 75 7.36 -4.61 2.08
N PHE A 76 6.06 -4.54 1.82
CA PHE A 76 5.04 -5.39 2.45
C PHE A 76 4.32 -6.28 1.45
N HIS A 77 4.77 -6.39 0.20
CA HIS A 77 4.23 -7.42 -0.70
C HIS A 77 4.60 -8.80 -0.20
N GLY A 78 3.63 -9.71 -0.15
CA GLY A 78 3.80 -11.05 0.37
C GLY A 78 3.71 -11.18 1.89
N SER A 79 3.60 -10.08 2.64
CA SER A 79 3.45 -10.15 4.09
C SER A 79 2.05 -10.64 4.48
N TYR A 80 1.95 -11.41 5.55
CA TYR A 80 0.67 -11.76 6.16
C TYR A 80 0.18 -10.65 7.09
N PHE A 81 -0.96 -10.03 6.75
CA PHE A 81 -1.58 -8.98 7.55
C PHE A 81 -2.87 -9.43 8.21
N ILE A 82 -3.12 -8.85 9.38
CA ILE A 82 -4.40 -8.88 10.10
C ILE A 82 -4.79 -7.44 10.39
N VAL A 83 -6.04 -7.07 10.10
CA VAL A 83 -6.60 -5.78 10.52
C VAL A 83 -7.01 -5.86 11.99
N THR A 84 -6.31 -5.13 12.86
CA THR A 84 -6.54 -5.15 14.31
C THR A 84 -7.47 -4.03 14.78
N ALA A 85 -7.48 -2.91 14.07
CA ALA A 85 -8.41 -1.81 14.29
C ALA A 85 -8.72 -1.11 12.97
N ALA A 86 -9.95 -0.64 12.80
CA ALA A 86 -10.34 0.14 11.63
C ALA A 86 -11.49 1.09 11.96
N LYS A 87 -11.54 2.24 11.27
CA LYS A 87 -12.70 3.15 11.31
C LYS A 87 -13.98 2.47 10.82
N ASN A 88 -13.85 1.55 9.87
CA ASN A 88 -14.95 0.70 9.43
C ASN A 88 -14.87 -0.66 10.15
N PRO A 89 -15.81 -0.97 11.06
CA PRO A 89 -15.78 -2.21 11.85
C PRO A 89 -15.80 -3.48 11.01
N THR A 90 -16.37 -3.46 9.80
CA THR A 90 -16.44 -4.65 8.94
C THR A 90 -15.08 -5.10 8.39
N LEU A 91 -14.06 -4.25 8.49
CA LEU A 91 -12.69 -4.59 8.11
C LEU A 91 -11.91 -5.26 9.24
N ILE A 92 -12.36 -5.14 10.50
CA ILE A 92 -11.66 -5.72 11.65
C ILE A 92 -11.65 -7.25 11.52
N GLY A 93 -10.48 -7.86 11.68
CA GLY A 93 -10.28 -9.30 11.52
C GLY A 93 -10.04 -9.75 10.07
N VAL A 94 -10.13 -8.86 9.07
CA VAL A 94 -9.69 -9.18 7.71
C VAL A 94 -8.22 -9.58 7.76
N LYS A 95 -7.90 -10.75 7.21
CA LYS A 95 -6.56 -11.32 7.24
C LYS A 95 -6.19 -12.06 5.96
N GLY A 96 -4.91 -12.08 5.66
CA GLY A 96 -4.37 -12.74 4.48
C GLY A 96 -3.05 -12.15 4.01
N PHE A 97 -2.57 -12.59 2.86
CA PHE A 97 -1.32 -12.10 2.29
C PHE A 97 -1.54 -10.86 1.43
N VAL A 98 -0.63 -9.88 1.54
CA VAL A 98 -0.64 -8.69 0.69
C VAL A 98 -0.19 -9.05 -0.72
N VAL A 99 -1.10 -8.85 -1.68
CA VAL A 99 -0.88 -9.12 -3.11
C VAL A 99 -0.39 -7.90 -3.84
N ASN A 100 -0.97 -6.74 -3.54
CA ASN A 100 -0.65 -5.49 -4.20
C ASN A 100 -0.79 -4.33 -3.22
N GLU A 101 0.25 -3.52 -3.14
CA GLU A 101 0.28 -2.29 -2.38
C GLU A 101 0.19 -1.07 -3.31
N THR A 102 -0.85 -0.24 -3.12
CA THR A 102 -0.97 1.05 -3.80
C THR A 102 -0.75 2.20 -2.82
N LYS A 103 -0.88 3.45 -3.29
CA LYS A 103 -0.78 4.63 -2.42
C LYS A 103 -1.75 4.57 -1.23
N ASN A 104 -2.99 4.13 -1.44
CA ASN A 104 -4.06 4.27 -0.45
C ASN A 104 -4.61 2.93 0.06
N THR A 105 -4.28 1.81 -0.58
CA THR A 105 -4.90 0.52 -0.26
C THR A 105 -3.89 -0.61 -0.27
N PHE A 106 -4.19 -1.64 0.49
CA PHE A 106 -3.63 -2.98 0.33
C PHE A 106 -4.68 -3.88 -0.31
N LYS A 107 -4.28 -4.68 -1.30
CA LYS A 107 -5.06 -5.83 -1.76
C LYS A 107 -4.54 -7.08 -1.07
N ILE A 108 -5.42 -7.81 -0.40
CA ILE A 108 -5.10 -8.95 0.45
C ILE A 108 -5.84 -10.18 -0.07
N VAL A 109 -5.16 -11.31 -0.22
CA VAL A 109 -5.78 -12.60 -0.54
C VAL A 109 -6.05 -13.39 0.74
N ASN A 110 -7.30 -13.80 0.95
CA ASN A 110 -7.68 -14.63 2.09
C ASN A 110 -7.57 -16.14 1.76
N LYS A 111 -7.78 -17.00 2.76
CA LYS A 111 -7.72 -18.46 2.61
C LYS A 111 -8.73 -19.03 1.59
N GLU A 112 -9.79 -18.28 1.28
CA GLU A 112 -10.80 -18.64 0.28
C GLU A 112 -10.43 -18.17 -1.13
N ASN A 113 -9.17 -17.73 -1.35
CA ASN A 113 -8.69 -17.16 -2.61
C ASN A 113 -9.46 -15.91 -3.06
N ARG A 114 -10.11 -15.20 -2.14
CA ARG A 114 -10.78 -13.93 -2.44
C ARG A 114 -9.82 -12.77 -2.25
N LEU A 115 -9.80 -11.86 -3.22
CA LEU A 115 -9.01 -10.64 -3.17
C LEU A 115 -9.83 -9.51 -2.52
N LEU A 116 -9.42 -9.10 -1.33
CA LEU A 116 -10.03 -8.05 -0.53
C LEU A 116 -9.21 -6.76 -0.66
N THR A 117 -9.87 -5.61 -0.86
CA THR A 117 -9.17 -4.31 -0.89
C THR A 117 -9.42 -3.57 0.41
N VAL A 118 -8.36 -3.34 1.18
CA VAL A 118 -8.41 -2.67 2.48
C VAL A 118 -7.80 -1.27 2.37
N PRO A 119 -8.52 -0.20 2.75
CA PRO A 119 -7.96 1.15 2.80
C PRO A 119 -6.92 1.25 3.91
N LYS A 120 -5.84 1.99 3.63
CA LYS A 120 -4.79 2.26 4.62
C LYS A 120 -5.21 3.31 5.63
N ASP A 121 -5.99 4.29 5.19
CA ASP A 121 -6.44 5.39 6.06
C ASP A 121 -7.44 4.89 7.10
N GLY A 122 -7.18 5.19 8.36
CA GLY A 122 -8.03 4.76 9.47
C GLY A 122 -7.99 3.25 9.75
N THR A 123 -6.96 2.54 9.29
CA THR A 123 -6.77 1.10 9.52
C THR A 123 -5.43 0.84 10.18
N VAL A 124 -5.41 -0.02 11.20
CA VAL A 124 -4.20 -0.54 11.85
C VAL A 124 -4.01 -1.99 11.40
N PHE A 125 -2.88 -2.24 10.76
CA PHE A 125 -2.47 -3.57 10.31
C PHE A 125 -1.51 -4.16 11.33
N ALA A 126 -1.52 -5.48 11.47
CA ALA A 126 -0.52 -6.20 12.24
C ALA A 126 0.04 -7.35 11.42
N PHE A 127 1.32 -7.65 11.65
CA PHE A 127 1.97 -8.86 11.16
C PHE A 127 2.76 -9.50 12.29
N GLU A 128 2.97 -10.81 12.19
CA GLU A 128 3.79 -11.57 13.13
C GLU A 128 5.15 -11.88 12.52
N HIS A 129 6.21 -11.78 13.31
CA HIS A 129 7.53 -12.25 12.94
C HIS A 129 8.32 -12.63 14.20
N LYS A 130 8.93 -13.84 14.22
CA LYS A 130 9.69 -14.36 15.37
C LYS A 130 8.94 -14.25 16.70
N GLN A 131 7.67 -14.65 16.73
CA GLN A 131 6.78 -14.61 17.91
C GLN A 131 6.51 -13.20 18.45
N LYS A 132 6.83 -12.16 17.69
CA LYS A 132 6.50 -10.76 17.99
C LYS A 132 5.44 -10.24 17.04
N ILE A 133 4.56 -9.38 17.55
CA ILE A 133 3.48 -8.78 16.77
C ILE A 133 3.79 -7.31 16.52
N PHE A 134 3.98 -6.98 15.24
CA PHE A 134 4.26 -5.62 14.81
C PHE A 134 2.98 -4.95 14.34
N LYS A 135 2.58 -3.87 15.00
CA LYS A 135 1.42 -3.05 14.61
C LYS A 135 1.86 -1.85 13.79
N LEU A 136 1.21 -1.64 12.64
CA LEU A 136 1.46 -0.57 11.70
C LEU A 136 0.21 0.28 11.51
N ASN A 137 0.33 1.59 11.76
CA ASN A 137 -0.71 2.53 11.38
C ASN A 137 -0.71 2.71 9.86
N GLY A 138 -1.81 2.32 9.21
CA GLY A 138 -1.95 2.41 7.76
C GLY A 138 -1.82 3.85 7.22
N TYR A 139 -2.16 4.87 8.02
CA TYR A 139 -1.95 6.27 7.64
C TYR A 139 -0.49 6.56 7.27
N ASN A 140 0.45 5.97 8.03
CA ASN A 140 1.89 6.12 7.84
C ASN A 140 2.40 5.40 6.58
N LEU A 141 1.59 4.51 6.03
CA LEU A 141 1.86 3.74 4.82
C LEU A 141 1.16 4.33 3.59
N LYS A 142 0.60 5.56 3.64
CA LYS A 142 -0.12 6.23 2.52
C LYS A 142 0.77 6.70 1.36
N MET A 143 1.66 5.82 0.92
CA MET A 143 2.53 5.96 -0.24
C MET A 143 2.67 4.58 -0.90
N SER A 144 3.03 4.51 -2.19
CA SER A 144 3.40 3.21 -2.78
C SER A 144 4.75 2.77 -2.22
N SER A 145 5.00 1.46 -2.16
CA SER A 145 6.25 0.88 -1.64
C SER A 145 7.48 1.50 -2.31
N HIS A 146 7.43 1.69 -3.64
CA HIS A 146 8.47 2.35 -4.42
C HIS A 146 8.78 3.79 -3.99
N HIS A 147 7.75 4.59 -3.68
CA HIS A 147 7.98 5.98 -3.24
C HIS A 147 8.44 6.02 -1.78
N ARG A 148 8.00 5.05 -0.98
CA ARG A 148 8.30 4.95 0.45
C ARG A 148 9.76 4.58 0.71
N SER A 149 10.34 3.71 -0.12
CA SER A 149 11.77 3.40 -0.04
C SER A 149 12.66 4.61 -0.32
N LYS A 150 12.19 5.59 -1.11
CA LYS A 150 12.95 6.80 -1.47
C LYS A 150 12.74 7.98 -0.52
N THR A 151 11.60 8.03 0.17
CA THR A 151 11.21 9.21 0.96
C THR A 151 11.52 8.98 2.44
N LYS A 152 12.11 9.98 3.10
CA LYS A 152 12.23 9.97 4.57
C LYS A 152 10.86 10.30 5.19
N PRO A 153 10.28 9.42 6.01
CA PRO A 153 9.00 9.70 6.65
C PRO A 153 9.12 10.91 7.58
N LYS A 154 8.19 11.86 7.48
CA LYS A 154 8.06 12.98 8.44
C LYS A 154 7.11 12.59 9.57
N LEU A 155 7.43 11.52 10.29
CA LEU A 155 6.56 10.95 11.32
C LEU A 155 7.12 11.23 12.72
N LYS A 156 6.23 11.45 13.68
CA LYS A 156 6.61 11.49 15.10
C LYS A 156 6.79 10.04 15.57
N MET A 157 7.90 9.77 16.26
CA MET A 157 8.31 8.42 16.74
C MET A 157 7.21 7.67 17.53
N ASN A 158 6.31 8.38 18.19
CA ASN A 158 5.32 7.80 19.10
C ASN A 158 4.15 7.07 18.39
N GLU A 159 4.12 7.02 17.06
CA GLU A 159 2.98 6.50 16.27
C GLU A 159 3.33 5.24 15.45
N ILE A 160 4.54 4.70 15.62
CA ILE A 160 5.16 3.82 14.62
C ILE A 160 5.06 2.34 15.00
N LEU A 161 5.23 2.03 16.29
CA LEU A 161 5.24 0.67 16.81
C LEU A 161 4.54 0.67 18.17
N ILE A 162 3.55 -0.20 18.33
CA ILE A 162 3.09 -0.64 19.64
C ILE A 162 3.54 -2.09 19.72
N ASP A 163 4.70 -2.32 20.35
CA ASP A 163 5.08 -3.66 20.80
C ASP A 163 4.30 -3.97 22.09
N MET A 164 3.76 -5.20 22.15
CA MET A 164 3.44 -5.93 23.38
C MET A 164 4.17 -7.25 23.29
#